data_AF-A0A3M4S9A5-F1
#
_entry.id   AF-A0A3M4S9A5-F1
#
_cell.length_a   1.000
_cell.length_b   1.000
_cell.length_c   1.000
_cell.angle_alpha   90.00
_cell.angle_beta   90.00
_cell.angle_gamma   90.00
#
_symmetry.space_group_name_H-M   'P 1'
#
loop_
_entity.id
_entity.type
_entity.pdbx_description
1 polymer ?
#
loop_
_entity_poly.entity_id
_entity_poly.type
_entity_poly.pdbx_seq_one_letter_code
_entity_poly.pdbx_strand_id
1 'polypeptide(L)'
;MKLNLISIFLLLLLTACSKKDDEMPSKSQIDFAYERLKFQCAYESDALPKPNEDADTLYKYAIFLEKQKKEKNYEQITRFYRISAAHNHYKSATNLQNLLSSGRAKSPEPRKETIDLVENYISKNVPGAFYDMGHYLEIGYGVKQDIPSSRAYFRRAADLGNPDAQYYIAELLTKLRNTADISQSMYKCAMEQGHSIAGRRYASYATVTKSYKDAIAGYQLSTKSGDDISAHRLARGFEDRKPSDRLYYLALEKDEERAARYDKISDFLLHHEHLGAKVPDLDDIVPLPPATLPKWDGTFKWQRDRDSSPPPAPPSDELIQRMATEKNLDPKTGIPLPVSK
;
A
#
# COMPACT_ATOMS: atom_id res chain seq x y z
N MET A 1 -53.22 -75.24 -2.30
CA MET A 1 -54.56 -75.00 -1.73
C MET A 1 -54.39 -73.98 -0.60
N LYS A 2 -55.02 -72.79 -0.75
CA LYS A 2 -55.18 -71.68 0.23
C LYS A 2 -53.89 -71.00 0.72
N LEU A 3 -53.49 -69.84 0.18
CA LEU A 3 -54.02 -68.47 0.39
C LEU A 3 -53.96 -68.01 1.86
N ASN A 4 -53.00 -67.13 2.16
CA ASN A 4 -53.04 -66.10 3.21
C ASN A 4 -51.74 -65.28 3.15
N LEU A 5 -51.82 -64.00 2.80
CA LEU A 5 -51.73 -62.88 3.75
C LEU A 5 -51.54 -61.56 2.97
N ILE A 6 -52.50 -60.66 3.16
CA ILE A 6 -52.51 -59.28 2.67
C ILE A 6 -51.38 -58.51 3.39
N SER A 7 -50.43 -57.95 2.64
CA SER A 7 -49.49 -56.95 3.15
C SER A 7 -49.79 -55.60 2.50
N ILE A 8 -50.35 -54.70 3.31
CA ILE A 8 -50.43 -53.27 3.06
C ILE A 8 -49.03 -52.73 3.36
N PHE A 9 -48.34 -52.19 2.35
CA PHE A 9 -47.14 -51.37 2.57
C PHE A 9 -47.28 -50.01 1.90
N LEU A 10 -47.31 -49.03 2.79
CA LEU A 10 -47.25 -47.58 2.69
C LEU A 10 -46.40 -47.07 1.50
N LEU A 11 -47.01 -46.24 0.64
CA LEU A 11 -46.29 -45.37 -0.29
C LEU A 11 -45.51 -44.31 0.52
N LEU A 12 -44.19 -44.44 0.57
CA LEU A 12 -43.29 -43.34 0.90
C LEU A 12 -42.94 -42.61 -0.39
N LEU A 13 -43.59 -41.47 -0.61
CA LEU A 13 -43.20 -40.49 -1.62
C LEU A 13 -41.86 -39.87 -1.21
N LEU A 14 -40.76 -40.38 -1.79
CA LEU A 14 -39.48 -39.68 -1.81
C LEU A 14 -39.63 -38.43 -2.68
N THR A 15 -39.87 -37.30 -2.02
CA THR A 15 -39.67 -35.97 -2.59
C THR A 15 -38.18 -35.80 -2.88
N ALA A 16 -37.79 -36.01 -4.14
CA ALA A 16 -36.46 -35.72 -4.62
C ALA A 16 -36.19 -34.20 -4.46
N CYS A 17 -35.33 -33.87 -3.50
CA CYS A 17 -34.70 -32.55 -3.46
C CYS A 17 -33.82 -32.40 -4.71
N SER A 18 -34.21 -31.52 -5.64
CA SER A 18 -33.34 -31.14 -6.76
C SER A 18 -32.20 -30.27 -6.24
N LYS A 19 -31.07 -30.92 -5.91
CA LYS A 19 -29.79 -30.21 -5.92
C LYS A 19 -29.50 -29.87 -7.38
N LYS A 20 -29.40 -28.58 -7.71
CA LYS A 20 -28.61 -28.18 -8.87
C LYS A 20 -27.21 -28.71 -8.62
N ASP A 21 -26.80 -29.69 -9.40
CA ASP A 21 -25.40 -30.06 -9.50
C ASP A 21 -24.66 -28.83 -10.03
N ASP A 22 -23.93 -28.14 -9.16
CA ASP A 22 -22.93 -27.16 -9.60
C ASP A 22 -21.84 -27.96 -10.32
N GLU A 23 -21.97 -28.07 -11.63
CA GLU A 23 -21.03 -28.76 -12.51
C GLU A 23 -19.62 -28.18 -12.27
N MET A 24 -18.66 -29.06 -11.94
CA MET A 24 -17.29 -28.61 -11.68
C MET A 24 -16.72 -27.89 -12.93
N PRO A 25 -15.98 -26.78 -12.77
CA PRO A 25 -15.39 -26.07 -13.89
C PRO A 25 -14.53 -27.00 -14.75
N SER A 26 -14.66 -26.88 -16.07
CA SER A 26 -13.83 -27.63 -17.00
C SER A 26 -12.36 -27.22 -16.88
N LYS A 27 -11.45 -28.12 -17.29
CA LYS A 27 -10.01 -27.80 -17.32
C LYS A 27 -9.71 -26.51 -18.10
N SER A 28 -10.39 -26.29 -19.24
CA SER A 28 -10.17 -25.08 -20.05
C SER A 28 -10.63 -23.81 -19.35
N GLN A 29 -11.72 -23.86 -18.57
CA GLN A 29 -12.17 -22.72 -17.76
C GLN A 29 -11.18 -22.42 -16.63
N ILE A 30 -10.62 -23.45 -16.02
CA ILE A 30 -9.59 -23.32 -14.97
C ILE A 30 -8.30 -22.73 -15.56
N ASP A 31 -7.81 -23.27 -16.67
CA ASP A 31 -6.60 -22.80 -17.35
C ASP A 31 -6.77 -21.34 -17.78
N PHE A 32 -7.92 -20.98 -18.37
CA PHE A 32 -8.24 -19.59 -18.72
C PHE A 32 -8.24 -18.66 -17.50
N ALA A 33 -8.76 -19.12 -16.35
CA ALA A 33 -8.74 -18.32 -15.13
C ALA A 33 -7.30 -18.06 -14.65
N TYR A 34 -6.43 -19.07 -14.64
CA TYR A 34 -5.02 -18.91 -14.24
C TYR A 34 -4.22 -18.03 -15.22
N GLU A 35 -4.50 -18.11 -16.51
CA GLU A 35 -3.89 -17.22 -17.52
C GLU A 35 -4.15 -15.74 -17.20
N ARG A 36 -5.34 -15.41 -16.71
CA ARG A 36 -5.69 -14.04 -16.29
C ARG A 36 -5.06 -13.61 -14.96
N LEU A 37 -4.46 -14.53 -14.21
CA LEU A 37 -3.72 -14.21 -12.98
C LEU A 37 -2.27 -13.81 -13.26
N LYS A 38 -1.74 -14.13 -14.45
CA LYS A 38 -0.37 -13.77 -14.85
C LYS A 38 -0.08 -12.31 -14.52
N PHE A 39 1.10 -12.06 -13.98
CA PHE A 39 1.52 -10.75 -13.53
C PHE A 39 2.87 -10.41 -14.12
N GLN A 40 2.98 -9.18 -14.60
CA GLN A 40 4.22 -8.57 -15.00
C GLN A 40 4.47 -7.40 -14.07
N CYS A 41 5.67 -7.35 -13.46
CA CYS A 41 6.03 -6.26 -12.58
C CYS A 41 6.04 -4.94 -13.36
N ALA A 42 5.39 -3.93 -12.80
CA ALA A 42 5.41 -2.55 -13.25
C ALA A 42 5.71 -1.67 -12.04
N TYR A 43 6.42 -0.57 -12.27
CA TYR A 43 6.78 0.39 -11.23
C TYR A 43 5.86 1.60 -11.33
N GLU A 44 5.28 2.03 -10.22
CA GLU A 44 4.37 3.16 -10.16
C GLU A 44 5.05 4.44 -10.69
N SER A 45 6.35 4.59 -10.43
CA SER A 45 7.17 5.71 -10.92
C SER A 45 7.11 5.90 -12.44
N ASP A 46 6.89 4.82 -13.19
CA ASP A 46 6.86 4.86 -14.66
C ASP A 46 5.54 5.40 -15.19
N ALA A 47 4.48 5.34 -14.38
CA ALA A 47 3.13 5.80 -14.71
C ALA A 47 2.78 7.17 -14.10
N LEU A 48 3.59 7.68 -13.15
CA LEU A 48 3.27 8.91 -12.43
C LEU A 48 3.69 10.17 -13.20
N PRO A 49 2.80 11.16 -13.35
CA PRO A 49 3.19 12.45 -13.92
C PRO A 49 4.11 13.19 -12.94
N LYS A 50 5.14 13.86 -13.47
CA LYS A 50 5.95 14.79 -12.67
C LYS A 50 5.07 15.96 -12.22
N PRO A 51 4.95 16.22 -10.90
CA PRO A 51 4.16 17.36 -10.43
C PRO A 51 4.76 18.69 -10.89
N ASN A 52 3.88 19.67 -11.17
CA ASN A 52 4.28 21.06 -11.39
C ASN A 52 4.90 21.62 -10.08
N GLU A 53 5.97 22.41 -10.20
CA GLU A 53 6.71 23.00 -9.07
C GLU A 53 5.85 23.91 -8.18
N ASP A 54 4.95 24.69 -8.76
CA ASP A 54 3.99 25.52 -8.01
C ASP A 54 3.06 24.66 -7.16
N ALA A 55 2.54 23.58 -7.76
CA ALA A 55 1.64 22.65 -7.08
C ALA A 55 2.38 21.86 -5.98
N ASP A 56 3.62 21.46 -6.24
CA ASP A 56 4.51 20.81 -5.27
C ASP A 56 4.90 21.75 -4.12
N THR A 57 5.03 23.06 -4.38
CA THR A 57 5.24 24.08 -3.34
C THR A 57 4.05 24.13 -2.37
N LEU A 58 2.81 24.20 -2.90
CA LEU A 58 1.60 24.13 -2.08
C LEU A 58 1.51 22.82 -1.29
N TYR A 59 1.82 21.69 -1.92
CA TYR A 59 1.81 20.37 -1.30
C TYR A 59 2.80 20.28 -0.12
N LYS A 60 4.07 20.66 -0.35
CA LYS A 60 5.12 20.61 0.68
C LYS A 60 4.78 21.50 1.86
N TYR A 61 4.22 22.69 1.62
CA TYR A 61 3.80 23.57 2.70
C TYR A 61 2.60 23.01 3.48
N ALA A 62 1.62 22.40 2.80
CA ALA A 62 0.50 21.72 3.46
C ALA A 62 0.97 20.55 4.35
N ILE A 63 1.88 19.71 3.87
CA ILE A 63 2.53 18.64 4.66
C ILE A 63 3.26 19.21 5.87
N PHE A 64 3.99 20.32 5.70
CA PHE A 64 4.68 20.98 6.80
C PHE A 64 3.69 21.42 7.89
N LEU A 65 2.58 22.07 7.51
CA LEU A 65 1.53 22.47 8.45
C LEU A 65 0.91 21.27 9.17
N GLU A 66 0.67 20.17 8.47
CA GLU A 66 0.17 18.93 9.07
C GLU A 66 1.11 18.29 10.09
N LYS A 67 2.43 18.42 9.90
CA LYS A 67 3.44 17.83 10.79
C LYS A 67 3.69 18.63 12.07
N GLN A 68 3.12 19.84 12.18
CA GLN A 68 3.29 20.66 13.39
C GLN A 68 2.57 20.03 14.59
N LYS A 69 3.20 20.12 15.77
CA LYS A 69 2.62 19.62 17.03
C LYS A 69 1.48 20.50 17.56
N LYS A 70 1.40 21.75 17.10
CA LYS A 70 0.37 22.72 17.50
C LYS A 70 -0.98 22.38 16.88
N GLU A 71 -2.04 23.06 17.35
CA GLU A 71 -3.36 22.94 16.74
C GLU A 71 -3.32 23.29 15.25
N LYS A 72 -3.88 22.41 14.43
CA LYS A 72 -3.76 22.45 12.98
C LYS A 72 -4.94 23.21 12.39
N ASN A 73 -4.66 24.20 11.55
CA ASN A 73 -5.68 24.85 10.74
C ASN A 73 -5.97 24.00 9.50
N TYR A 74 -6.93 23.07 9.63
CA TYR A 74 -7.31 22.18 8.54
C TYR A 74 -7.93 22.92 7.35
N GLU A 75 -8.55 24.08 7.53
CA GLU A 75 -9.04 24.90 6.40
C GLU A 75 -7.89 25.36 5.52
N GLN A 76 -6.82 25.88 6.14
CA GLN A 76 -5.63 26.33 5.42
C GLN A 76 -4.93 25.15 4.71
N ILE A 77 -4.79 24.01 5.38
CA ILE A 77 -4.18 22.80 4.80
C ILE A 77 -5.00 22.30 3.60
N THR A 78 -6.31 22.17 3.78
CA THR A 78 -7.24 21.67 2.76
C THR A 78 -7.25 22.58 1.54
N ARG A 79 -7.24 23.90 1.74
CA ARG A 79 -7.13 24.89 0.66
C ARG A 79 -5.91 24.62 -0.23
N PHE A 80 -4.74 24.40 0.37
CA PHE A 80 -3.53 24.13 -0.38
C PHE A 80 -3.61 22.81 -1.15
N TYR A 81 -4.16 21.75 -0.56
CA TYR A 81 -4.34 20.50 -1.28
C TYR A 81 -5.35 20.61 -2.43
N ARG A 82 -6.47 21.30 -2.26
CA ARG A 82 -7.45 21.51 -3.33
C ARG A 82 -6.83 22.20 -4.53
N ILE A 83 -6.15 23.33 -4.30
CA ILE A 83 -5.49 24.09 -5.38
C ILE A 83 -4.38 23.25 -6.02
N SER A 84 -3.53 22.61 -5.21
CA SER A 84 -2.46 21.73 -5.70
C SER A 84 -2.97 20.55 -6.53
N ALA A 85 -4.04 19.87 -6.07
CA ALA A 85 -4.65 18.74 -6.76
C ALA A 85 -5.34 19.16 -8.08
N ALA A 86 -5.94 20.34 -8.14
CA ALA A 86 -6.48 20.89 -9.39
C ALA A 86 -5.39 21.12 -10.46
N HIS A 87 -4.13 21.23 -10.02
CA HIS A 87 -2.92 21.28 -10.84
C HIS A 87 -2.19 19.93 -10.94
N ASN A 88 -2.94 18.83 -10.89
CA ASN A 88 -2.50 17.45 -11.12
C ASN A 88 -1.51 16.89 -10.08
N HIS A 89 -1.41 17.49 -8.89
CA HIS A 89 -0.58 16.95 -7.82
C HIS A 89 -1.23 15.75 -7.10
N TYR A 90 -0.96 14.54 -7.57
CA TYR A 90 -1.65 13.32 -7.09
C TYR A 90 -1.52 13.08 -5.58
N LYS A 91 -0.38 13.41 -4.96
CA LYS A 91 -0.24 13.26 -3.49
C LYS A 91 -1.12 14.25 -2.72
N SER A 92 -1.38 15.42 -3.30
CA SER A 92 -2.31 16.39 -2.70
C SER A 92 -3.73 15.88 -2.78
N ALA A 93 -4.08 15.23 -3.90
CA ALA A 93 -5.36 14.57 -4.06
C ALA A 93 -5.56 13.49 -2.99
N THR A 94 -4.63 12.54 -2.85
CA THR A 94 -4.71 11.49 -1.81
C THR A 94 -4.82 12.07 -0.39
N ASN A 95 -4.04 13.11 -0.06
CA ASN A 95 -4.13 13.75 1.25
C ASN A 95 -5.45 14.47 1.47
N LEU A 96 -5.99 15.14 0.44
CA LEU A 96 -7.30 15.77 0.50
C LEU A 96 -8.41 14.73 0.75
N GLN A 97 -8.38 13.59 0.06
CA GLN A 97 -9.32 12.49 0.27
C GLN A 97 -9.31 12.01 1.73
N ASN A 98 -8.13 11.88 2.36
CA ASN A 98 -7.99 11.53 3.76
C ASN A 98 -8.62 12.58 4.70
N LEU A 99 -8.43 13.87 4.42
CA LEU A 99 -9.03 14.94 5.22
C LEU A 99 -10.56 15.01 5.05
N LEU A 100 -11.08 14.78 3.85
CA LEU A 100 -12.52 14.77 3.55
C LEU A 100 -13.20 13.57 4.23
N SER A 101 -12.66 12.37 4.07
CA SER A 101 -13.22 11.14 4.62
C SER A 101 -13.17 11.08 6.16
N SER A 102 -12.16 11.70 6.78
CA SER A 102 -12.06 11.82 8.24
C SER A 102 -12.85 13.00 8.83
N GLY A 103 -13.54 13.80 7.99
CA GLY A 103 -14.33 14.95 8.44
C GLY A 103 -13.51 16.15 8.91
N ARG A 104 -12.20 16.18 8.61
CA ARG A 104 -11.28 17.27 8.97
C ARG A 104 -11.30 18.41 7.96
N ALA A 105 -11.66 18.13 6.71
CA ALA A 105 -11.87 19.12 5.66
C ALA A 105 -13.36 19.48 5.55
N LYS A 106 -13.69 20.78 5.57
CA LYS A 106 -15.05 21.25 5.26
C LYS A 106 -15.33 21.13 3.78
N SER A 107 -16.45 20.49 3.46
CA SER A 107 -17.00 20.37 2.11
C SER A 107 -18.53 20.30 2.21
N PRO A 108 -19.29 20.93 1.28
CA PRO A 108 -20.73 20.74 1.20
C PRO A 108 -21.10 19.27 0.95
N GLU A 109 -20.30 18.57 0.13
CA GLU A 109 -20.57 17.20 -0.32
C GLU A 109 -19.26 16.39 -0.28
N PRO A 110 -18.72 16.05 0.90
CA PRO A 110 -17.37 15.48 1.05
C PRO A 110 -17.19 14.15 0.32
N ARG A 111 -18.23 13.31 0.32
CA ARG A 111 -18.25 12.04 -0.42
C ARG A 111 -18.14 12.27 -1.92
N LYS A 112 -18.92 13.21 -2.45
CA LYS A 112 -18.90 13.54 -3.88
C LYS A 112 -17.57 14.16 -4.27
N GLU A 113 -17.06 15.11 -3.51
CA GLU A 113 -15.75 15.74 -3.77
C GLU A 113 -14.62 14.69 -3.80
N THR A 114 -14.65 13.73 -2.88
CA THR A 114 -13.70 12.61 -2.85
C THR A 114 -13.78 11.76 -4.12
N ILE A 115 -14.98 11.36 -4.56
CA ILE A 115 -15.15 10.53 -5.75
C ILE A 115 -14.82 11.29 -7.03
N ASP A 116 -15.25 12.55 -7.16
CA ASP A 116 -14.92 13.40 -8.30
C ASP A 116 -13.39 13.55 -8.46
N LEU A 117 -12.68 13.66 -7.33
CA LEU A 117 -11.22 13.72 -7.31
C LEU A 117 -10.61 12.40 -7.80
N VAL A 118 -11.07 11.26 -7.28
CA VAL A 118 -10.59 9.93 -7.69
C VAL A 118 -10.83 9.69 -9.19
N GLU A 119 -12.03 9.96 -9.69
CA GLU A 119 -12.37 9.82 -11.12
C GLU A 119 -11.49 10.70 -12.01
N ASN A 120 -11.24 11.95 -11.59
CA ASN A 120 -10.33 12.85 -12.30
C ASN A 120 -8.90 12.30 -12.40
N TYR A 121 -8.39 11.60 -11.38
CA TYR A 121 -7.05 11.00 -11.44
C TYR A 121 -7.02 9.63 -12.13
N ILE A 122 -8.12 8.86 -12.10
CA ILE A 122 -8.32 7.68 -12.95
C ILE A 122 -8.26 8.06 -14.42
N SER A 123 -8.91 9.16 -14.83
CA SER A 123 -8.87 9.64 -16.23
C SER A 123 -7.47 10.01 -16.71
N LYS A 124 -6.54 10.26 -15.78
CA LYS A 124 -5.11 10.54 -16.03
C LYS A 124 -4.23 9.31 -15.86
N ASN A 125 -4.84 8.14 -15.68
CA ASN A 125 -4.19 6.85 -15.48
C ASN A 125 -3.21 6.82 -14.29
N VAL A 126 -3.49 7.60 -13.23
CA VAL A 126 -2.67 7.58 -12.00
C VAL A 126 -2.95 6.28 -11.23
N PRO A 127 -1.95 5.42 -10.99
CA PRO A 127 -2.16 4.07 -10.44
C PRO A 127 -2.86 4.09 -9.07
N GLY A 128 -2.43 4.97 -8.16
CA GLY A 128 -3.03 5.14 -6.83
C GLY A 128 -4.52 5.51 -6.87
N ALA A 129 -5.02 6.20 -7.91
CA ALA A 129 -6.44 6.55 -7.99
C ALA A 129 -7.33 5.33 -8.29
N PHE A 130 -6.82 4.34 -9.04
CA PHE A 130 -7.52 3.06 -9.18
C PHE A 130 -7.56 2.31 -7.85
N TYR A 131 -6.47 2.37 -7.06
CA TYR A 131 -6.44 1.78 -5.71
C TYR A 131 -7.46 2.46 -4.78
N ASP A 132 -7.51 3.80 -4.78
CA ASP A 132 -8.47 4.59 -4.00
C ASP A 132 -9.93 4.22 -4.34
N MET A 133 -10.28 4.15 -5.63
CA MET A 133 -11.61 3.71 -6.07
C MET A 133 -11.92 2.27 -5.65
N GLY A 134 -10.93 1.38 -5.74
CA GLY A 134 -11.04 0.01 -5.24
C GLY A 134 -11.47 0.00 -3.77
N HIS A 135 -10.80 0.80 -2.93
CA HIS A 135 -11.14 0.91 -1.52
C HIS A 135 -12.54 1.49 -1.29
N TYR A 136 -12.92 2.54 -2.01
CA TYR A 136 -14.24 3.16 -1.86
C TYR A 136 -15.40 2.29 -2.32
N LEU A 137 -15.22 1.49 -3.37
CA LEU A 137 -16.18 0.45 -3.78
C LEU A 137 -16.28 -0.66 -2.73
N GLU A 138 -15.19 -0.94 -2.02
CA GLU A 138 -15.17 -1.96 -0.97
C GLU A 138 -15.98 -1.56 0.26
N ILE A 139 -15.94 -0.29 0.64
CA ILE A 139 -16.62 0.22 1.84
C ILE A 139 -17.93 0.97 1.54
N GLY A 140 -18.23 1.25 0.26
CA GLY A 140 -19.42 2.00 -0.15
C GLY A 140 -19.37 3.50 0.23
N TYR A 141 -18.20 4.13 0.19
CA TYR A 141 -18.05 5.55 0.51
C TYR A 141 -18.20 6.40 -0.76
N GLY A 142 -19.29 7.17 -0.86
CA GLY A 142 -19.59 8.01 -2.03
C GLY A 142 -20.05 7.25 -3.28
N VAL A 143 -19.86 5.92 -3.30
CA VAL A 143 -20.33 4.99 -4.32
C VAL A 143 -21.11 3.85 -3.67
N LYS A 144 -21.91 3.12 -4.45
CA LYS A 144 -22.54 1.87 -3.98
C LYS A 144 -21.45 0.81 -3.79
N GLN A 145 -21.52 0.08 -2.68
CA GLN A 145 -20.58 -1.02 -2.40
C GLN A 145 -20.66 -2.08 -3.51
N ASP A 146 -19.50 -2.46 -4.05
CA ASP A 146 -19.34 -3.44 -5.11
C ASP A 146 -17.95 -4.10 -5.03
N ILE A 147 -17.88 -5.22 -4.31
CA ILE A 147 -16.63 -5.97 -4.08
C ILE A 147 -16.03 -6.54 -5.38
N PRO A 148 -16.80 -7.14 -6.31
CA PRO A 148 -16.27 -7.55 -7.61
C PRO A 148 -15.60 -6.41 -8.38
N SER A 149 -16.26 -5.25 -8.50
CA SER A 149 -15.68 -4.09 -9.18
C SER A 149 -14.44 -3.57 -8.46
N SER A 150 -14.47 -3.49 -7.13
CA SER A 150 -13.31 -3.12 -6.30
C SER A 150 -12.06 -3.94 -6.65
N ARG A 151 -12.18 -5.27 -6.74
CA ARG A 151 -11.06 -6.15 -7.10
C ARG A 151 -10.53 -5.90 -8.52
N ALA A 152 -11.39 -5.54 -9.46
CA ALA A 152 -10.97 -5.16 -10.81
C ALA A 152 -10.16 -3.85 -10.79
N TYR A 153 -10.59 -2.86 -9.98
CA TYR A 153 -9.85 -1.61 -9.76
C TYR A 153 -8.49 -1.85 -9.10
N PHE A 154 -8.43 -2.66 -8.04
CA PHE A 154 -7.15 -3.04 -7.42
C PHE A 154 -6.25 -3.78 -8.41
N ARG A 155 -6.79 -4.70 -9.21
CA ARG A 155 -5.99 -5.39 -10.22
C ARG A 155 -5.41 -4.42 -11.25
N ARG A 156 -6.22 -3.47 -11.74
CA ARG A 156 -5.76 -2.43 -12.65
C ARG A 156 -4.67 -1.56 -12.03
N ALA A 157 -4.83 -1.16 -10.77
CA ALA A 157 -3.80 -0.41 -10.04
C ALA A 157 -2.48 -1.21 -9.94
N ALA A 158 -2.55 -2.50 -9.63
CA ALA A 158 -1.38 -3.38 -9.54
C ALA A 158 -0.64 -3.54 -10.88
N ASP A 159 -1.40 -3.70 -11.97
CA ASP A 159 -0.87 -3.78 -13.35
C ASP A 159 -0.24 -2.46 -13.81
N LEU A 160 -0.69 -1.33 -13.25
CA LEU A 160 -0.10 -0.01 -13.46
C LEU A 160 1.04 0.33 -12.48
N GLY A 161 1.40 -0.62 -11.61
CA GLY A 161 2.56 -0.53 -10.76
C GLY A 161 2.33 -0.07 -9.32
N ASN A 162 1.08 0.25 -8.92
CA ASN A 162 0.81 0.70 -7.55
C ASN A 162 1.22 -0.37 -6.53
N PRO A 163 2.15 -0.08 -5.59
CA PRO A 163 2.70 -1.09 -4.70
C PRO A 163 1.70 -1.61 -3.67
N ASP A 164 0.77 -0.76 -3.18
CA ASP A 164 -0.28 -1.18 -2.24
C ASP A 164 -1.26 -2.14 -2.91
N ALA A 165 -1.60 -1.90 -4.19
CA ALA A 165 -2.43 -2.78 -5.00
C ALA A 165 -1.75 -4.11 -5.31
N GLN A 166 -0.45 -4.09 -5.64
CA GLN A 166 0.34 -5.30 -5.84
C GLN A 166 0.36 -6.16 -4.57
N TYR A 167 0.56 -5.54 -3.40
CA TYR A 167 0.46 -6.21 -2.11
C TYR A 167 -0.96 -6.77 -1.86
N TYR A 168 -2.00 -5.96 -2.05
CA TYR A 168 -3.38 -6.36 -1.80
C TYR A 168 -3.79 -7.57 -2.66
N ILE A 169 -3.50 -7.54 -3.97
CA ILE A 169 -3.83 -8.65 -4.87
C ILE A 169 -3.00 -9.89 -4.50
N ALA A 170 -1.72 -9.74 -4.15
CA ALA A 170 -0.90 -10.84 -3.68
C ALA A 170 -1.50 -11.51 -2.43
N GLU A 171 -1.97 -10.74 -1.45
CA GLU A 171 -2.65 -11.27 -0.24
C GLU A 171 -3.93 -12.04 -0.60
N LEU A 172 -4.71 -11.58 -1.58
CA LEU A 172 -5.85 -12.35 -2.08
C LEU A 172 -5.42 -13.66 -2.74
N LEU A 173 -4.35 -13.63 -3.54
CA LEU A 173 -3.84 -14.80 -4.24
C LEU A 173 -3.29 -15.85 -3.29
N THR A 174 -2.74 -15.48 -2.12
CA THR A 174 -2.24 -16.48 -1.14
C THR A 174 -3.31 -17.45 -0.64
N LYS A 175 -4.60 -17.09 -0.77
CA LYS A 175 -5.75 -17.93 -0.37
C LYS A 175 -6.13 -18.95 -1.44
N LEU A 176 -5.57 -18.84 -2.65
CA LEU A 176 -5.82 -19.74 -3.76
C LEU A 176 -4.71 -20.80 -3.85
N ARG A 177 -5.04 -21.97 -4.38
CA ARG A 177 -4.05 -23.02 -4.65
C ARG A 177 -3.25 -22.64 -5.90
N ASN A 178 -1.99 -23.05 -5.98
CA ASN A 178 -1.13 -22.89 -7.16
C ASN A 178 -0.89 -21.45 -7.63
N THR A 179 -1.01 -20.46 -6.74
CA THR A 179 -0.78 -19.03 -7.02
C THR A 179 0.42 -18.45 -6.27
N ALA A 180 1.16 -19.29 -5.53
CA ALA A 180 2.28 -18.88 -4.70
C ALA A 180 3.31 -18.07 -5.51
N ASP A 181 3.74 -18.57 -6.67
CA ASP A 181 4.74 -17.91 -7.52
C ASP A 181 4.29 -16.52 -8.00
N ILE A 182 3.00 -16.38 -8.34
CA ILE A 182 2.41 -15.10 -8.75
C ILE A 182 2.36 -14.14 -7.56
N SER A 183 1.88 -14.59 -6.40
CA SER A 183 1.82 -13.78 -5.18
C SER A 183 3.21 -13.31 -4.73
N GLN A 184 4.22 -14.19 -4.81
CA GLN A 184 5.60 -13.84 -4.47
C GLN A 184 6.21 -12.86 -5.48
N SER A 185 5.88 -12.98 -6.76
CA SER A 185 6.31 -12.02 -7.78
C SER A 185 5.72 -10.63 -7.55
N MET A 186 4.44 -10.56 -7.14
CA MET A 186 3.79 -9.30 -6.77
C MET A 186 4.36 -8.71 -5.48
N TYR A 187 4.59 -9.52 -4.43
CA TYR A 187 5.25 -9.03 -3.21
C TYR A 187 6.66 -8.51 -3.49
N LYS A 188 7.44 -9.21 -4.32
CA LYS A 188 8.77 -8.78 -4.73
C LYS A 188 8.70 -7.42 -5.45
N CYS A 189 7.79 -7.27 -6.42
CA CYS A 189 7.61 -6.01 -7.14
C CYS A 189 7.22 -4.85 -6.22
N ALA A 190 6.27 -5.05 -5.29
CA ALA A 190 5.86 -4.04 -4.32
C ALA A 190 7.00 -3.68 -3.34
N MET A 191 7.76 -4.70 -2.90
CA MET A 191 8.93 -4.54 -2.04
C MET A 191 10.02 -3.70 -2.70
N GLU A 192 10.32 -3.94 -3.99
CA GLU A 192 11.30 -3.18 -4.77
C GLU A 192 10.94 -1.68 -4.87
N GLN A 193 9.66 -1.36 -4.75
CA GLN A 193 9.14 0.02 -4.70
C GLN A 193 9.04 0.61 -3.29
N GLY A 194 9.46 -0.15 -2.27
CA GLY A 194 9.51 0.30 -0.89
C GLY A 194 8.25 0.00 -0.07
N HIS A 195 7.40 -0.95 -0.49
CA HIS A 195 6.31 -1.46 0.34
C HIS A 195 6.84 -2.44 1.39
N SER A 196 6.96 -1.95 2.62
CA SER A 196 7.67 -2.64 3.69
C SER A 196 7.03 -3.99 4.05
N ILE A 197 5.71 -4.04 4.22
CA ILE A 197 4.99 -5.28 4.56
C ILE A 197 5.10 -6.34 3.45
N ALA A 198 5.01 -5.96 2.18
CA ALA A 198 5.22 -6.87 1.05
C ALA A 198 6.63 -7.49 1.08
N GLY A 199 7.65 -6.68 1.40
CA GLY A 199 9.01 -7.19 1.60
C GLY A 199 9.11 -8.21 2.72
N ARG A 200 8.45 -7.96 3.86
CA ARG A 200 8.39 -8.93 4.97
C ARG A 200 7.64 -10.21 4.58
N ARG A 201 6.55 -10.12 3.82
CA ARG A 201 5.81 -11.29 3.30
C ARG A 201 6.68 -12.11 2.35
N TYR A 202 7.36 -11.47 1.41
CA TYR A 202 8.30 -12.10 0.49
C TYR A 202 9.42 -12.82 1.23
N ALA A 203 10.08 -12.11 2.16
CA ALA A 203 11.17 -12.66 2.95
C ALA A 203 10.76 -13.82 3.86
N SER A 204 9.57 -13.73 4.47
CA SER A 204 9.03 -14.81 5.29
C SER A 204 8.74 -16.06 4.47
N TYR A 205 8.20 -15.93 3.26
CA TYR A 205 7.98 -17.08 2.38
C TYR A 205 9.32 -17.70 1.95
N ALA A 206 10.29 -16.86 1.54
CA ALA A 206 11.64 -17.29 1.18
C ALA A 206 12.36 -18.02 2.33
N THR A 207 12.13 -17.60 3.59
CA THR A 207 12.66 -18.28 4.78
C THR A 207 12.12 -19.71 4.87
N VAL A 208 10.81 -19.89 4.70
CA VAL A 208 10.13 -21.20 4.79
C VAL A 208 10.54 -22.13 3.66
N THR A 209 10.73 -21.59 2.45
CA THR A 209 11.22 -22.36 1.28
C THR A 209 12.74 -22.52 1.25
N LYS A 210 13.44 -22.05 2.30
CA LYS A 210 14.90 -22.12 2.47
C LYS A 210 15.70 -21.36 1.40
N SER A 211 15.08 -20.40 0.72
CA SER A 211 15.80 -19.41 -0.09
C SER A 211 16.33 -18.29 0.81
N TYR A 212 17.33 -18.62 1.63
CA TYR A 212 17.80 -17.70 2.67
C TYR A 212 18.41 -16.41 2.11
N LYS A 213 19.06 -16.44 0.95
CA LYS A 213 19.58 -15.24 0.29
C LYS A 213 18.48 -14.25 -0.07
N ASP A 214 17.38 -14.74 -0.64
CA ASP A 214 16.21 -13.91 -0.97
C ASP A 214 15.51 -13.42 0.31
N ALA A 215 15.45 -14.26 1.35
CA ALA A 215 14.90 -13.87 2.65
C ALA A 215 15.67 -12.70 3.26
N ILE A 216 16.99 -12.79 3.32
CA ILE A 216 17.86 -11.74 3.88
C ILE A 216 17.73 -10.45 3.05
N ALA A 217 17.75 -10.54 1.72
CA ALA A 217 17.58 -9.38 0.85
C ALA A 217 16.19 -8.73 1.03
N GLY A 218 15.14 -9.53 1.17
CA GLY A 218 13.79 -9.04 1.39
C GLY A 218 13.61 -8.37 2.75
N TYR A 219 14.15 -8.95 3.83
CA TYR A 219 14.15 -8.31 5.14
C TYR A 219 15.00 -7.03 5.14
N GLN A 220 16.12 -6.98 4.40
CA GLN A 220 16.95 -5.78 4.28
C GLN A 220 16.17 -4.63 3.63
N LEU A 221 15.52 -4.90 2.50
CA LEU A 221 14.76 -3.88 1.78
C LEU A 221 13.48 -3.46 2.53
N SER A 222 12.85 -4.39 3.24
CA SER A 222 11.72 -4.10 4.13
C SER A 222 12.15 -3.21 5.31
N THR A 223 13.31 -3.49 5.92
CA THR A 223 13.92 -2.66 6.97
C THR A 223 14.23 -1.25 6.46
N LYS A 224 14.84 -1.14 5.27
CA LYS A 224 15.13 0.15 4.60
C LYS A 224 13.85 0.97 4.41
N SER A 225 12.74 0.28 4.16
CA SER A 225 11.41 0.85 3.95
C SER A 225 10.62 1.12 5.23
N GLY A 226 11.17 0.79 6.41
CA GLY A 226 10.61 1.14 7.71
C GLY A 226 9.93 0.00 8.49
N ASP A 227 10.07 -1.26 8.10
CA ASP A 227 9.53 -2.40 8.87
C ASP A 227 10.51 -2.82 9.98
N ASP A 228 10.18 -2.45 11.23
CA ASP A 228 10.95 -2.78 12.43
C ASP A 228 11.04 -4.29 12.68
N ILE A 229 10.00 -5.04 12.33
CA ILE A 229 9.92 -6.50 12.48
C ILE A 229 10.98 -7.18 11.60
N SER A 230 11.20 -6.68 10.39
CA SER A 230 12.24 -7.19 9.47
C SER A 230 13.63 -6.88 10.00
N ALA A 231 13.84 -5.70 10.58
CA ALA A 231 15.10 -5.36 11.24
C ALA A 231 15.37 -6.32 12.42
N HIS A 232 14.37 -6.54 13.27
CA HIS A 232 14.47 -7.47 14.39
C HIS A 232 14.76 -8.90 13.91
N ARG A 233 14.11 -9.36 12.83
CA ARG A 233 14.38 -10.69 12.25
C ARG A 233 15.82 -10.83 11.76
N LEU A 234 16.38 -9.81 11.12
CA LEU A 234 17.80 -9.80 10.74
C LEU A 234 18.70 -9.81 11.97
N ALA A 235 18.39 -9.02 13.01
CA ALA A 235 19.15 -9.02 14.25
C ALA A 235 19.23 -10.43 14.85
N ARG A 236 18.08 -11.10 15.02
CA ARG A 236 18.02 -12.48 15.53
C ARG A 236 18.71 -13.48 14.59
N GLY A 237 18.69 -13.23 13.28
CA GLY A 237 19.28 -14.11 12.27
C GLY A 237 20.81 -14.09 12.24
N PHE A 238 21.44 -13.00 12.67
CA PHE A 238 22.89 -12.88 12.86
C PHE A 238 23.38 -13.43 14.21
N GLU A 239 22.48 -13.93 15.07
CA GLU A 239 22.87 -14.65 16.28
C GLU A 239 23.20 -16.13 15.97
N ASP A 240 23.74 -16.87 16.94
CA ASP A 240 24.01 -18.30 16.78
C ASP A 240 22.70 -19.11 16.74
N ARG A 241 22.10 -19.18 15.54
CA ARG A 241 20.82 -19.86 15.28
C ARG A 241 21.04 -21.23 14.68
N LYS A 242 20.37 -22.24 15.26
CA LYS A 242 20.34 -23.59 14.72
C LYS A 242 19.22 -23.74 13.69
N PRO A 243 19.34 -24.63 12.69
CA PRO A 243 18.26 -24.90 11.71
C PRO A 243 16.90 -25.31 12.32
N SER A 244 16.89 -25.77 13.58
CA SER A 244 15.66 -26.05 14.33
C SER A 244 14.87 -24.79 14.70
N ASP A 245 15.52 -23.63 14.79
CA ASP A 245 14.87 -22.33 14.99
C ASP A 245 14.27 -21.85 13.66
N ARG A 246 13.10 -22.40 13.31
CA ARG A 246 12.42 -22.10 12.05
C ARG A 246 12.04 -20.63 11.88
N LEU A 247 12.02 -19.85 12.98
CA LEU A 247 11.57 -18.47 12.95
C LEU A 247 12.71 -17.52 12.56
N TYR A 248 13.91 -17.74 13.12
CA TYR A 248 15.05 -16.83 12.98
C TYR A 248 16.24 -17.43 12.21
N TYR A 249 16.26 -18.73 11.93
CA TYR A 249 17.35 -19.31 11.16
C TYR A 249 17.36 -18.83 9.71
N LEU A 250 18.41 -18.08 9.34
CA LEU A 250 18.64 -17.53 8.00
C LEU A 250 19.94 -18.04 7.35
N ALA A 251 20.56 -19.10 7.88
CA ALA A 251 21.85 -19.61 7.42
C ALA A 251 22.95 -18.53 7.33
N LEU A 252 22.91 -17.57 8.25
CA LEU A 252 23.93 -16.54 8.43
C LEU A 252 24.97 -17.01 9.44
N GLU A 253 26.21 -16.56 9.25
CA GLU A 253 27.24 -16.68 10.28
C GLU A 253 26.95 -15.71 11.43
N LYS A 254 27.33 -16.11 12.64
CA LYS A 254 27.19 -15.28 13.83
C LYS A 254 27.96 -13.97 13.66
N ASP A 255 27.27 -12.85 13.85
CA ASP A 255 27.86 -11.52 13.91
C ASP A 255 27.12 -10.64 14.93
N GLU A 256 27.73 -10.49 16.10
CA GLU A 256 27.14 -9.74 17.23
C GLU A 256 27.02 -8.25 16.95
N GLU A 257 27.95 -7.65 16.19
CA GLU A 257 27.91 -6.23 15.86
C GLU A 257 26.81 -5.95 14.82
N ARG A 258 26.66 -6.78 13.78
CA ARG A 258 25.53 -6.68 12.83
C ARG A 258 24.21 -6.84 13.57
N ALA A 259 24.10 -7.85 14.44
CA ALA A 259 22.90 -8.07 15.24
C ALA A 259 22.55 -6.82 16.07
N ALA A 260 23.52 -6.25 16.79
CA ALA A 260 23.33 -5.05 17.60
C ALA A 260 22.94 -3.80 16.79
N ARG A 261 23.45 -3.65 15.55
CA ARG A 261 23.03 -2.55 14.66
C ARG A 261 21.58 -2.71 14.21
N TYR A 262 21.18 -3.92 13.81
CA TYR A 262 19.78 -4.18 13.45
C TYR A 262 18.82 -4.00 14.63
N ASP A 263 19.21 -4.37 15.85
CA ASP A 263 18.40 -4.09 17.05
C ASP A 263 18.19 -2.58 17.23
N LYS A 264 19.25 -1.76 17.14
CA LYS A 264 19.13 -0.29 17.20
C LYS A 264 18.25 0.28 16.09
N ILE A 265 18.33 -0.29 14.89
CA ILE A 265 17.46 0.10 13.76
C ILE A 265 16.01 -0.27 14.04
N SER A 266 15.76 -1.47 14.56
CA SER A 266 14.43 -1.95 14.93
C SER A 266 13.81 -1.02 15.99
N ASP A 267 14.55 -0.72 17.06
CA ASP A 267 14.14 0.21 18.09
C ASP A 267 13.85 1.61 17.52
N PHE A 268 14.73 2.13 16.67
CA PHE A 268 14.52 3.43 16.03
C PHE A 268 13.23 3.46 15.21
N LEU A 269 13.00 2.45 14.37
CA LEU A 269 11.80 2.35 13.53
C LEU A 269 10.53 2.23 14.38
N LEU A 270 10.54 1.38 15.41
CA LEU A 270 9.42 1.18 16.32
C LEU A 270 9.03 2.49 17.04
N HIS A 271 9.99 3.23 17.59
CA HIS A 271 9.71 4.48 18.32
C HIS A 271 9.23 5.62 17.39
N HIS A 272 9.53 5.55 16.09
CA HIS A 272 9.20 6.58 15.11
C HIS A 272 8.19 6.14 14.04
N GLU A 273 7.51 5.00 14.25
CA GLU A 273 6.52 4.44 13.30
C GLU A 273 5.42 5.46 12.98
N HIS A 274 4.89 6.14 14.01
CA HIS A 274 3.87 7.18 13.89
C HIS A 274 4.29 8.40 13.03
N LEU A 275 5.59 8.56 12.76
CA LEU A 275 6.15 9.61 11.91
C LEU A 275 6.52 9.09 10.51
N GLY A 276 6.33 7.80 10.23
CA GLY A 276 6.71 7.15 8.99
C GLY A 276 8.22 7.11 8.79
N ALA A 277 8.98 6.76 9.84
CA ALA A 277 10.42 6.64 9.75
C ALA A 277 10.87 5.56 8.76
N LYS A 278 11.97 5.84 8.06
CA LYS A 278 12.65 4.94 7.12
C LYS A 278 14.15 5.02 7.36
N VAL A 279 14.91 4.08 6.82
CA VAL A 279 16.38 4.05 6.95
C VAL A 279 17.03 4.06 5.57
N PRO A 280 16.99 5.19 4.83
CA PRO A 280 17.50 5.23 3.46
C PRO A 280 19.01 4.95 3.37
N ASP A 281 19.76 5.24 4.44
CA ASP A 281 21.19 4.97 4.64
C ASP A 281 21.47 3.60 5.26
N LEU A 282 20.51 2.65 5.22
CA LEU A 282 20.66 1.34 5.87
C LEU A 282 21.93 0.60 5.43
N ASP A 283 22.24 0.62 4.13
CA ASP A 283 23.41 -0.08 3.59
C ASP A 283 24.73 0.61 3.95
N ASP A 284 24.69 1.90 4.34
CA ASP A 284 25.82 2.64 4.90
C ASP A 284 25.99 2.38 6.40
N ILE A 285 24.97 1.82 7.07
CA ILE A 285 24.95 1.49 8.49
C ILE A 285 25.29 0.01 8.71
N VAL A 286 24.63 -0.88 7.98
CA VAL A 286 24.71 -2.34 8.15
C VAL A 286 24.56 -3.04 6.79
N PRO A 287 25.59 -2.99 5.92
CA PRO A 287 25.56 -3.71 4.66
C PRO A 287 25.54 -5.22 4.92
N LEU A 288 24.86 -5.96 4.03
CA LEU A 288 24.82 -7.42 4.09
C LEU A 288 26.21 -8.04 3.85
N PRO A 289 26.53 -9.20 4.45
CA PRO A 289 27.73 -9.96 4.12
C PRO A 289 27.83 -10.24 2.60
N PRO A 290 29.05 -10.26 2.03
CA PRO A 290 30.36 -10.29 2.72
C PRO A 290 30.93 -8.91 3.08
N ALA A 291 30.23 -7.80 2.80
CA ALA A 291 30.76 -6.46 3.04
C ALA A 291 31.04 -6.19 4.53
N THR A 292 32.24 -5.71 4.87
CA THR A 292 32.60 -5.37 6.26
C THR A 292 31.77 -4.20 6.78
N LEU A 293 31.51 -4.18 8.08
CA LEU A 293 30.77 -3.10 8.70
C LEU A 293 31.54 -1.76 8.65
N PRO A 294 30.94 -0.68 8.13
CA PRO A 294 31.55 0.64 8.13
C PRO A 294 31.53 1.25 9.54
N LYS A 295 32.29 2.35 9.72
CA LYS A 295 32.14 3.20 10.91
C LYS A 295 30.75 3.83 10.89
N TRP A 296 30.07 3.80 12.03
CA TRP A 296 28.75 4.39 12.20
C TRP A 296 28.71 5.15 13.51
N ASP A 297 28.17 6.38 13.48
CA ASP A 297 28.10 7.28 14.63
C ASP A 297 26.85 7.06 15.50
N GLY A 298 26.03 6.07 15.17
CA GLY A 298 24.78 5.78 15.89
C GLY A 298 23.59 6.63 15.46
N THR A 299 23.72 7.45 14.41
CA THR A 299 22.65 8.35 13.95
C THR A 299 22.07 7.92 12.61
N PHE A 300 20.81 8.30 12.36
CA PHE A 300 20.08 7.94 11.13
C PHE A 300 19.87 9.16 10.23
N LYS A 301 20.06 9.01 8.91
CA LYS A 301 19.85 10.10 7.94
C LYS A 301 18.46 10.70 8.06
N TRP A 302 17.43 9.88 8.23
CA TRP A 302 16.06 10.35 8.39
C TRP A 302 15.90 11.33 9.56
N GLN A 303 16.56 11.07 10.68
CA GLN A 303 16.50 11.94 11.86
C GLN A 303 17.30 13.22 11.61
N ARG A 304 18.54 13.11 11.09
CA ARG A 304 19.38 14.27 10.76
C ARG A 304 18.66 15.22 9.80
N ASP A 305 18.11 14.69 8.71
CA ASP A 305 17.40 15.48 7.69
C ASP A 305 16.19 16.19 8.30
N ARG A 306 15.45 15.52 9.20
CA ARG A 306 14.29 16.11 9.87
C ARG A 306 14.69 17.23 10.84
N ASP A 307 15.76 17.04 11.60
CA ASP A 307 16.23 18.00 12.60
C ASP A 307 16.91 19.22 11.95
N SER A 308 17.51 19.05 10.76
CA SER A 308 18.21 20.13 10.04
C SER A 308 17.38 20.85 8.99
N SER A 309 16.21 20.35 8.60
CA SER A 309 15.40 20.95 7.53
C SER A 309 14.74 22.25 8.00
N PRO A 310 15.06 23.41 7.38
CA PRO A 310 14.34 24.64 7.68
C PRO A 310 12.86 24.50 7.26
N PRO A 311 11.93 25.18 7.96
CA PRO A 311 10.55 25.26 7.52
C PRO A 311 10.45 25.73 6.06
N PRO A 312 9.63 25.09 5.21
CA PRO A 312 9.34 25.62 3.89
C PRO A 312 8.71 27.01 4.02
N ALA A 313 9.13 27.93 3.15
CA ALA A 313 8.54 29.26 3.09
C ALA A 313 7.04 29.16 2.76
N PRO A 314 6.19 30.02 3.35
CA PRO A 314 4.78 30.08 2.99
C PRO A 314 4.63 30.45 1.51
N PRO A 315 3.73 29.78 0.76
CA PRO A 315 3.37 30.19 -0.60
C PRO A 315 2.84 31.63 -0.59
N SER A 316 3.23 32.43 -1.60
CA SER A 316 2.78 33.82 -1.69
C SER A 316 1.29 33.90 -2.05
N ASP A 317 0.65 35.00 -1.66
CA ASP A 317 -0.75 35.23 -1.98
C ASP A 317 -0.95 35.38 -3.50
N GLU A 318 0.01 35.95 -4.22
CA GLU A 318 -0.02 36.03 -5.69
C GLU A 318 0.00 34.65 -6.34
N LEU A 319 0.82 33.73 -5.82
CA LEU A 319 0.88 32.35 -6.31
C LEU A 319 -0.47 31.66 -6.11
N ILE A 320 -1.05 31.76 -4.91
CA ILE A 320 -2.34 31.14 -4.57
C ILE A 320 -3.44 31.72 -5.45
N GLN A 321 -3.49 33.05 -5.59
CA GLN A 321 -4.50 33.75 -6.39
C GLN A 321 -4.43 33.33 -7.86
N ARG A 322 -3.21 33.30 -8.43
CA ARG A 322 -2.99 32.88 -9.81
C ARG A 322 -3.46 31.43 -10.04
N MET A 323 -2.97 30.49 -9.23
CA MET A 323 -3.29 29.07 -9.39
C MET A 323 -4.78 28.78 -9.19
N ALA A 324 -5.44 29.45 -8.24
CA ALA A 324 -6.88 29.32 -8.03
C ALA A 324 -7.68 29.85 -9.21
N THR A 325 -7.31 31.03 -9.75
CA THR A 325 -7.96 31.64 -10.91
C THR A 325 -7.86 30.76 -12.15
N GLU A 326 -6.68 30.19 -12.43
CA GLU A 326 -6.45 29.28 -13.56
C GLU A 326 -7.36 28.04 -13.55
N LYS A 327 -7.89 27.65 -12.39
CA LYS A 327 -8.75 26.49 -12.19
C LYS A 327 -10.17 26.85 -11.77
N ASN A 328 -10.54 28.14 -11.83
CA ASN A 328 -11.83 28.65 -11.38
C ASN A 328 -12.19 28.23 -9.94
N LEU A 329 -11.23 28.37 -9.02
CA LEU A 329 -11.38 28.04 -7.60
C LEU A 329 -11.42 29.31 -6.74
N ASP A 330 -12.09 29.25 -5.60
CA ASP A 330 -11.99 30.27 -4.56
C ASP A 330 -10.57 30.22 -3.93
N PRO A 331 -9.77 31.30 -3.99
CA PRO A 331 -8.42 31.32 -3.42
C PRO A 331 -8.38 31.15 -1.90
N LYS A 332 -9.49 31.36 -1.19
CA LYS A 332 -9.57 31.18 0.28
C LYS A 332 -9.86 29.76 0.70
N THR A 333 -10.58 28.99 -0.11
CA THR A 333 -11.06 27.65 0.27
C THR A 333 -10.58 26.54 -0.66
N GLY A 334 -10.15 26.89 -1.88
CA GLY A 334 -9.84 25.97 -2.97
C GLY A 334 -11.07 25.31 -3.59
N ILE A 335 -12.29 25.69 -3.18
CA ILE A 335 -13.53 25.10 -3.68
C ILE A 335 -13.85 25.68 -5.08
N PRO A 336 -14.32 24.87 -6.04
CA PRO A 336 -14.74 25.36 -7.35
C PRO A 336 -15.82 26.45 -7.25
N LEU A 337 -15.62 27.54 -7.99
CA LEU A 337 -16.61 28.60 -8.11
C LEU A 337 -17.72 28.18 -9.09
N PRO A 338 -18.96 28.67 -8.91
CA PRO A 338 -20.02 28.48 -9.90
C PRO A 338 -19.56 28.97 -11.27
N VAL A 339 -19.78 28.17 -12.31
CA VAL A 339 -19.51 28.61 -13.69
C VAL A 339 -20.46 29.78 -13.98
N SER A 340 -19.92 30.98 -14.18
CA SER A 340 -20.70 32.13 -14.65
C SER A 340 -21.30 31.77 -16.01
N LYS A 341 -22.64 31.69 -16.05
CA LYS A 341 -23.43 31.36 -17.25
C LYS A 341 -23.29 32.41 -18.34
#